data_AF-A0A9B7I1H4-F1
#
_entry.id   AF-A0A9B7I1H4-F1
#
_cell.length_a   1.000
_cell.length_b   1.000
_cell.length_c   1.000
_cell.angle_alpha   90.00
_cell.angle_beta   90.00
_cell.angle_gamma   90.00
#
_symmetry.space_group_name_H-M   'P 1'
#
loop_
_entity.id
_entity.type
_entity.pdbx_description
1 polymer ?
#
loop_
_entity_poly.entity_id
_entity_poly.type
_entity_poly.pdbx_seq_one_letter_code
_entity_poly.pdbx_strand_id
1 'polypeptide(L)'
;MDQIVHHNKLGEKIAKGEQIMDNLMVDKHVTEEEFQNFMHRVTEVEKVVKKLASTDPEEQKHGQILADEILGKRLEKDICEDTELEIRINRTVINKRSVNENSTQEQMCRGEAFMKSVEKDAKERAENRKIRNERAETLKTIGNGAFKEKNYEKALGLFERALADCEWALKVNNTNLKALLNSAKCYKQLGDEIKYKEYIQLAKERNPHFNKFIDEFEESMDMRVNYQA
;
A
#
# COMPACT_ATOMS: atom_id res chain seq x y z
N MET A 1 -23.29 -3.77 -55.41
CA MET A 1 -23.01 -2.98 -54.20
C MET A 1 -22.58 -3.85 -53.01
N ASP A 2 -22.05 -5.07 -53.24
CA ASP A 2 -21.85 -6.05 -52.15
C ASP A 2 -20.39 -6.29 -51.74
N GLN A 3 -19.41 -5.72 -52.44
CA GLN A 3 -17.99 -5.89 -52.07
C GLN A 3 -17.50 -4.91 -51.00
N ILE A 4 -18.19 -3.78 -50.81
CA ILE A 4 -17.79 -2.74 -49.84
C ILE A 4 -18.16 -3.14 -48.40
N VAL A 5 -19.24 -3.91 -48.22
CA VAL A 5 -19.73 -4.32 -46.88
C VAL A 5 -18.84 -5.42 -46.27
N HIS A 6 -18.20 -6.25 -47.10
CA HIS A 6 -17.34 -7.35 -46.62
C HIS A 6 -15.96 -6.88 -46.12
N HIS A 7 -15.43 -5.79 -46.68
CA HIS A 7 -14.15 -5.21 -46.22
C HIS A 7 -14.25 -4.59 -44.82
N ASN A 8 -15.42 -4.04 -44.46
CA ASN A 8 -15.62 -3.37 -43.18
C ASN A 8 -15.69 -4.36 -42.00
N LYS A 9 -16.25 -5.56 -42.23
CA LYS A 9 -16.28 -6.65 -41.22
C LYS A 9 -14.92 -7.29 -40.98
N LEU A 10 -14.01 -7.26 -41.95
CA LEU A 10 -12.65 -7.77 -41.77
C LEU A 10 -11.81 -6.80 -40.94
N GLY A 11 -11.95 -5.49 -41.18
CA GLY A 11 -11.31 -4.44 -40.39
C GLY A 11 -11.71 -4.47 -38.91
N GLU A 12 -13.00 -4.65 -38.60
CA GLU A 12 -13.47 -4.79 -37.21
C GLU A 12 -12.92 -6.04 -36.51
N LYS A 13 -12.75 -7.15 -37.24
CA LYS A 13 -12.17 -8.38 -36.67
C LYS A 13 -10.68 -8.25 -36.42
N ILE A 14 -9.95 -7.56 -37.31
CA ILE A 14 -8.53 -7.26 -37.14
C ILE A 14 -8.33 -6.32 -35.95
N ALA A 15 -9.11 -5.24 -35.86
CA ALA A 15 -9.05 -4.29 -34.74
C ALA A 15 -9.38 -4.95 -33.39
N LYS A 16 -10.37 -5.87 -33.36
CA LYS A 16 -10.66 -6.68 -32.16
C LYS A 16 -9.52 -7.64 -31.83
N GLY A 17 -8.88 -8.23 -32.84
CA GLY A 17 -7.72 -9.12 -32.66
C GLY A 17 -6.49 -8.37 -32.11
N GLU A 18 -6.23 -7.17 -32.62
CA GLU A 18 -5.19 -6.25 -32.14
C GLU A 18 -5.47 -5.81 -30.69
N GLN A 19 -6.71 -5.45 -30.38
CA GLN A 19 -7.12 -5.08 -29.02
C GLN A 19 -7.04 -6.25 -28.02
N ILE A 20 -7.26 -7.49 -28.49
CA ILE A 20 -7.06 -8.70 -27.68
C ILE A 20 -5.57 -8.99 -27.49
N MET A 21 -4.74 -8.81 -28.52
CA MET A 21 -3.28 -8.93 -28.43
C MET A 21 -2.67 -7.91 -27.48
N ASP A 22 -3.12 -6.65 -27.52
CA ASP A 22 -2.71 -5.59 -26.58
C ASP A 22 -3.16 -5.90 -25.14
N ASN A 23 -4.31 -6.55 -24.96
CA ASN A 23 -4.76 -7.01 -23.64
C ASN A 23 -4.03 -8.28 -23.15
N LEU A 24 -3.49 -9.11 -24.06
CA LEU A 24 -2.68 -10.30 -23.74
C LEU A 24 -1.23 -9.94 -23.46
N MET A 25 -0.72 -8.89 -24.09
CA MET A 25 0.53 -8.23 -23.71
C MET A 25 0.26 -7.34 -22.51
N VAL A 26 -0.11 -7.97 -21.38
CA VAL A 26 0.07 -7.37 -20.06
C VAL A 26 1.55 -7.05 -19.98
N ASP A 27 1.86 -5.79 -20.21
CA ASP A 27 3.19 -5.22 -20.10
C ASP A 27 3.63 -5.41 -18.65
N LYS A 28 4.27 -6.55 -18.41
CA LYS A 28 4.95 -6.86 -17.18
C LYS A 28 6.27 -6.10 -17.26
N HIS A 29 6.18 -4.78 -17.17
CA HIS A 29 7.29 -3.97 -16.73
C HIS A 29 7.56 -4.38 -15.27
N VAL A 30 8.23 -5.52 -15.11
CA VAL A 30 8.82 -5.95 -13.84
C VAL A 30 9.73 -4.81 -13.47
N THR A 31 9.35 -4.09 -12.42
CA THR A 31 10.18 -3.00 -11.94
C THR A 31 11.54 -3.58 -11.55
N GLU A 32 12.62 -2.82 -11.75
CA GLU A 32 13.96 -3.28 -11.35
C GLU A 32 13.96 -3.72 -9.88
N GLU A 33 13.19 -3.03 -9.03
CA GLU A 33 12.98 -3.40 -7.63
C GLU A 33 12.28 -4.75 -7.44
N GLU A 34 11.22 -5.06 -8.20
CA GLU A 34 10.57 -6.37 -8.18
C GLU A 34 11.48 -7.48 -8.71
N PHE A 35 12.32 -7.18 -9.71
CA PHE A 35 13.32 -8.10 -10.22
C PHE A 35 14.41 -8.38 -9.18
N GLN A 36 14.94 -7.34 -8.52
CA GLN A 36 15.93 -7.49 -7.46
C GLN A 36 15.35 -8.19 -6.23
N ASN A 37 14.10 -7.89 -5.83
CA ASN A 37 13.40 -8.61 -4.76
C ASN A 37 13.08 -10.06 -5.14
N PHE A 38 12.83 -10.34 -6.42
CA PHE A 38 12.70 -11.69 -6.93
C PHE A 38 14.03 -12.44 -6.85
N MET A 39 15.10 -11.86 -7.38
CA MET A 39 16.45 -12.44 -7.34
C MET A 39 16.92 -12.68 -5.91
N HIS A 40 16.70 -11.74 -4.99
CA HIS A 40 17.01 -11.91 -3.57
C HIS A 40 16.26 -13.10 -2.97
N ARG A 41 14.96 -13.23 -3.21
CA ARG A 41 14.18 -14.39 -2.72
C ARG A 41 14.65 -15.71 -3.33
N VAL A 42 14.98 -15.70 -4.62
CA VAL A 42 15.53 -16.88 -5.32
C VAL A 42 16.85 -17.30 -4.69
N THR A 43 17.75 -16.36 -4.40
CA THR A 43 19.04 -16.64 -3.74
C THR A 43 18.86 -17.14 -2.31
N GLU A 44 17.92 -16.60 -1.55
CA GLU A 44 17.62 -17.07 -0.19
C GLU A 44 17.08 -18.51 -0.20
N VAL A 45 16.19 -18.84 -1.15
CA VAL A 45 15.68 -20.20 -1.34
C VAL A 45 16.80 -21.15 -1.80
N GLU A 46 17.66 -20.71 -2.71
CA GLU A 46 18.81 -21.50 -3.17
C GLU A 46 19.76 -21.86 -2.02
N LYS A 47 20.05 -20.90 -1.12
CA LYS A 47 20.85 -21.16 0.09
C LYS A 47 20.22 -22.23 0.99
N VAL A 48 18.91 -22.20 1.17
CA VAL A 48 18.18 -23.20 1.97
C VAL A 48 18.26 -24.58 1.31
N VAL A 49 17.97 -24.67 0.01
CA VAL A 49 18.05 -25.93 -0.75
C VAL A 49 19.46 -26.51 -0.70
N LYS A 50 20.49 -25.68 -0.83
CA LYS A 50 21.89 -26.11 -0.77
C LYS A 50 22.27 -26.66 0.61
N LYS A 51 21.78 -26.05 1.69
CA LYS A 51 21.98 -26.52 3.06
C LYS A 51 21.21 -27.83 3.33
N LEU A 52 19.98 -27.96 2.83
CA LEU A 52 19.18 -29.19 2.95
C LEU A 52 19.75 -30.38 2.18
N ALA A 53 20.40 -30.11 1.05
CA ALA A 53 21.06 -31.11 0.21
C ALA A 53 22.52 -31.39 0.63
N SER A 54 23.02 -30.74 1.68
CA SER A 54 24.37 -30.98 2.20
C SER A 54 24.46 -32.37 2.85
N THR A 55 25.64 -32.98 2.74
CA THR A 55 25.95 -34.28 3.34
C THR A 55 26.21 -34.19 4.84
N ASP A 56 26.42 -32.97 5.37
CA ASP A 56 26.65 -32.69 6.78
C ASP A 56 25.31 -32.58 7.55
N PRO A 57 25.06 -33.42 8.58
CA PRO A 57 23.82 -33.40 9.36
C PRO A 57 23.52 -32.06 10.04
N GLU A 58 24.55 -31.30 10.43
CA GLU A 58 24.35 -30.02 11.13
C GLU A 58 23.96 -28.90 10.16
N GLU A 59 24.55 -28.86 8.96
CA GLU A 59 24.11 -27.96 7.89
C GLU A 59 22.69 -28.30 7.42
N GLN A 60 22.34 -29.59 7.39
CA GLN A 60 21.00 -30.04 7.02
C GLN A 60 19.95 -29.57 8.02
N LYS A 61 20.19 -29.72 9.34
CA LYS A 61 19.31 -29.17 10.38
C LYS A 61 19.19 -27.65 10.27
N HIS A 62 20.30 -26.96 10.03
CA HIS A 62 20.30 -25.51 9.86
C HIS A 62 19.49 -25.08 8.63
N GLY A 63 19.56 -25.83 7.53
CA GLY A 63 18.69 -25.67 6.36
C GLY A 63 17.21 -25.87 6.70
N GLN A 64 16.89 -26.84 7.56
CA GLN A 64 15.53 -27.12 8.03
C GLN A 64 14.97 -25.95 8.85
N ILE A 65 15.73 -25.42 9.81
CA ILE A 65 15.34 -24.26 10.62
C ILE A 65 15.09 -23.02 9.74
N LEU A 66 15.97 -22.76 8.77
CA LEU A 66 15.81 -21.63 7.85
C LEU A 66 14.57 -21.78 6.95
N ALA A 67 14.26 -23.00 6.51
CA ALA A 67 13.04 -23.29 5.76
C ALA A 67 11.80 -23.00 6.62
N ASP A 68 11.79 -23.48 7.86
CA ASP A 68 10.70 -23.25 8.81
C ASP A 68 10.53 -21.76 9.15
N GLU A 69 11.62 -20.98 9.23
CA GLU A 69 11.57 -19.54 9.43
C GLU A 69 10.92 -18.82 8.23
N ILE A 70 11.29 -19.19 7.00
CA ILE A 70 10.72 -18.61 5.76
C ILE A 70 9.23 -18.98 5.64
N LEU A 71 8.84 -20.18 6.05
CA LEU A 71 7.43 -20.60 6.11
C LEU A 71 6.67 -19.91 7.25
N GLY A 72 7.32 -19.70 8.41
CA GLY A 72 6.75 -19.11 9.62
C GLY A 72 6.55 -17.59 9.56
N LYS A 73 7.32 -16.86 8.74
CA LYS A 73 7.11 -15.42 8.45
C LYS A 73 5.76 -15.12 7.77
N ARG A 74 4.93 -16.12 7.48
CA ARG A 74 3.56 -15.97 6.96
C ARG A 74 2.46 -16.00 8.05
N LEU A 75 2.81 -15.93 9.34
CA LEU A 75 1.86 -15.52 10.38
C LEU A 75 2.01 -14.02 10.64
N GLU A 76 1.00 -13.25 10.28
CA GLU A 76 0.87 -11.83 10.65
C GLU A 76 0.94 -11.74 12.19
N LYS A 77 2.08 -11.27 12.73
CA LYS A 77 2.09 -10.68 14.07
C LYS A 77 1.37 -9.34 13.93
N ASP A 78 0.08 -9.34 14.25
CA ASP A 78 -0.61 -8.12 14.64
C ASP A 78 0.14 -7.55 15.84
N ILE A 79 0.79 -6.40 15.66
CA ILE A 79 1.29 -5.59 16.76
C ILE A 79 0.04 -4.99 17.40
N CYS A 80 -0.56 -5.69 18.36
CA CYS A 80 -1.43 -5.05 19.33
C CYS A 80 -0.52 -4.23 20.24
N GLU A 81 -0.72 -2.92 20.22
CA GLU A 81 -0.07 -1.97 21.11
C GLU A 81 -0.38 -2.39 22.56
N ASP A 82 0.67 -2.64 23.37
CA ASP A 82 0.61 -2.95 24.80
C ASP A 82 0.05 -1.75 25.59
N THR A 83 -1.23 -1.48 25.38
CA THR A 83 -2.07 -0.79 26.37
C THR A 83 -2.96 -1.86 26.96
N GLU A 84 -2.73 -2.19 28.24
CA GLU A 84 -3.62 -3.03 29.01
C GLU A 84 -5.03 -2.42 29.00
N LEU A 85 -5.87 -2.88 28.08
CA LEU A 85 -7.27 -2.53 28.02
C LEU A 85 -7.98 -3.28 29.16
N GLU A 86 -8.12 -2.64 30.31
CA GLU A 86 -9.12 -3.07 31.28
C GLU A 86 -10.51 -2.86 30.67
N ILE A 87 -11.18 -3.98 30.35
CA ILE A 87 -12.57 -3.97 29.89
C ILE A 87 -13.44 -3.47 31.05
N ARG A 88 -13.69 -2.17 31.10
CA ARG A 88 -14.66 -1.57 32.02
C ARG A 88 -16.06 -1.88 31.50
N ILE A 89 -16.60 -3.03 31.92
CA ILE A 89 -17.97 -3.44 31.63
C ILE A 89 -18.92 -2.51 32.39
N ASN A 90 -19.34 -1.41 31.77
CA ASN A 90 -20.56 -0.72 32.18
C ASN A 90 -21.45 -0.41 30.98
N ARG A 91 -22.29 -1.41 30.71
CA ARG A 91 -23.75 -1.30 30.50
C ARG A 91 -24.20 -0.31 29.42
N THR A 92 -24.13 -0.76 28.17
CA THR A 92 -25.14 -0.32 27.21
C THR A 92 -26.50 -0.86 27.69
N VAL A 93 -27.39 0.06 28.09
CA VAL A 93 -28.80 -0.26 28.35
C VAL A 93 -29.46 -0.45 26.99
N ILE A 94 -29.18 -1.59 26.36
CA ILE A 94 -29.89 -1.99 25.14
C ILE A 94 -31.30 -2.37 25.58
N ASN A 95 -32.27 -1.67 25.00
CA ASN A 95 -33.69 -1.95 25.15
C ASN A 95 -33.91 -3.46 24.88
N LYS A 96 -34.32 -4.21 25.92
CA LYS A 96 -34.71 -5.62 25.83
C LYS A 96 -35.98 -5.71 24.99
N ARG A 97 -35.85 -5.68 23.66
CA ARG A 97 -36.84 -6.33 22.80
C ARG A 97 -36.68 -7.82 23.01
N SER A 98 -37.75 -8.46 23.47
CA SER A 98 -37.84 -9.89 23.71
C SER A 98 -37.39 -10.64 22.47
N VAL A 99 -36.29 -11.36 22.60
CA VAL A 99 -35.90 -12.40 21.64
C VAL A 99 -37.04 -13.41 21.64
N ASN A 100 -37.77 -13.52 20.53
CA ASN A 100 -38.60 -14.69 20.29
C ASN A 100 -37.64 -15.88 20.18
N GLU A 101 -37.77 -16.87 21.05
CA GLU A 101 -36.96 -18.08 21.11
C GLU A 101 -37.14 -19.03 19.90
N ASN A 102 -37.70 -18.53 18.81
CA ASN A 102 -37.89 -19.26 17.56
C ASN A 102 -36.93 -18.78 16.47
N SER A 103 -35.74 -18.31 16.82
CA SER A 103 -34.68 -18.10 15.82
C SER A 103 -34.22 -19.47 15.32
N THR A 104 -34.81 -19.92 14.22
CA THR A 104 -34.41 -21.11 13.49
C THR A 104 -32.91 -21.08 13.23
N GLN A 105 -32.24 -22.23 13.27
CA GLN A 105 -30.80 -22.38 13.05
C GLN A 105 -30.32 -21.70 11.74
N GLU A 106 -31.18 -21.64 10.72
CA GLU A 106 -30.96 -20.88 9.48
C GLU A 106 -30.77 -19.37 9.69
N GLN A 107 -31.47 -18.77 10.67
CA GLN A 107 -31.42 -17.35 10.98
C GLN A 107 -30.12 -16.98 11.73
N MET A 108 -29.56 -17.90 12.53
CA MET A 108 -28.22 -17.78 13.10
C MET A 108 -27.12 -17.93 12.03
N CYS A 109 -27.21 -18.94 11.14
CA CYS A 109 -26.26 -19.10 10.03
C CYS A 109 -26.24 -17.90 9.07
N ARG A 110 -27.39 -17.23 8.85
CA ARG A 110 -27.48 -16.03 8.01
C ARG A 110 -26.79 -14.82 8.64
N GLY A 111 -26.82 -14.70 9.97
CA GLY A 111 -26.11 -13.66 10.72
C GLY A 111 -24.59 -13.85 10.68
N GLU A 112 -24.11 -15.08 10.86
CA GLU A 112 -22.68 -15.41 10.73
C GLU A 112 -22.15 -15.20 9.32
N ALA A 113 -22.90 -15.63 8.29
CA ALA A 113 -22.50 -15.43 6.90
C ALA A 113 -22.37 -13.93 6.55
N PHE A 114 -23.29 -13.09 7.07
CA PHE A 114 -23.23 -11.65 6.91
C PHE A 114 -22.01 -11.05 7.63
N MET A 115 -21.78 -11.40 8.90
CA MET A 115 -20.61 -10.93 9.68
C MET A 115 -19.30 -11.31 8.99
N LYS A 116 -19.18 -12.55 8.50
CA LYS A 116 -18.01 -13.03 7.76
C LYS A 116 -17.78 -12.27 6.45
N SER A 117 -18.86 -11.89 5.75
CA SER A 117 -18.75 -11.08 4.53
C SER A 117 -18.27 -9.66 4.79
N VAL A 118 -18.75 -9.03 5.88
CA VAL A 118 -18.35 -7.69 6.31
C VAL A 118 -16.90 -7.68 6.81
N GLU A 119 -16.51 -8.70 7.57
CA GLU A 119 -15.14 -8.86 8.06
C GLU A 119 -14.15 -9.03 6.90
N LYS A 120 -14.50 -9.82 5.89
CA LYS A 120 -13.70 -9.98 4.67
C LYS A 120 -13.53 -8.64 3.92
N ASP A 121 -14.62 -7.90 3.71
CA ASP A 121 -14.58 -6.58 3.06
C ASP A 121 -13.75 -5.56 3.86
N ALA A 122 -13.84 -5.60 5.19
CA ALA A 122 -13.02 -4.77 6.07
C ALA A 122 -11.52 -5.10 5.93
N LYS A 123 -11.16 -6.40 5.87
CA LYS A 123 -9.78 -6.85 5.68
C LYS A 123 -9.24 -6.45 4.30
N GLU A 124 -9.99 -6.69 3.23
CA GLU A 124 -9.61 -6.25 1.87
C GLU A 124 -9.42 -4.73 1.78
N ARG A 125 -10.28 -3.94 2.45
CA ARG A 125 -10.10 -2.48 2.52
C ARG A 125 -8.83 -2.09 3.29
N ALA A 126 -8.47 -2.80 4.34
CA ALA A 126 -7.24 -2.56 5.08
C ALA A 126 -5.98 -2.90 4.26
N GLU A 127 -5.97 -4.05 3.61
CA GLU A 127 -4.88 -4.47 2.72
C GLU A 127 -4.72 -3.49 1.54
N ASN A 128 -5.81 -3.07 0.93
CA ASN A 128 -5.78 -2.07 -0.14
C ASN A 128 -5.20 -0.72 0.32
N ARG A 129 -5.48 -0.28 1.55
CA ARG A 129 -4.85 0.92 2.13
C ARG A 129 -3.34 0.71 2.30
N LYS A 130 -2.93 -0.45 2.79
CA LYS A 130 -1.51 -0.80 2.97
C LYS A 130 -0.76 -0.81 1.63
N ILE A 131 -1.30 -1.49 0.63
CA ILE A 131 -0.73 -1.58 -0.72
C ILE A 131 -0.61 -0.19 -1.37
N ARG A 132 -1.63 0.66 -1.22
CA ARG A 132 -1.59 2.05 -1.74
C ARG A 132 -0.51 2.88 -1.03
N ASN A 133 -0.39 2.75 0.28
CA ASN A 133 0.62 3.48 1.05
C ASN A 133 2.03 3.03 0.69
N GLU A 134 2.26 1.73 0.51
CA GLU A 134 3.53 1.19 0.03
C GLU A 134 3.86 1.70 -1.38
N ARG A 135 2.89 1.70 -2.30
CA ARG A 135 3.06 2.29 -3.64
C ARG A 135 3.40 3.78 -3.62
N ALA A 136 2.77 4.56 -2.76
CA ALA A 136 3.08 5.98 -2.63
C ALA A 136 4.51 6.20 -2.11
N GLU A 137 4.98 5.38 -1.17
CA GLU A 137 6.34 5.45 -0.65
C GLU A 137 7.41 5.05 -1.67
N THR A 138 7.15 4.03 -2.50
CA THR A 138 8.07 3.65 -3.58
C THR A 138 8.15 4.74 -4.65
N LEU A 139 7.02 5.27 -5.11
CA LEU A 139 6.98 6.38 -6.07
C LEU A 139 7.72 7.62 -5.57
N LYS A 140 7.57 7.95 -4.27
CA LYS A 140 8.31 9.03 -3.64
C LYS A 140 9.83 8.78 -3.68
N THR A 141 10.25 7.56 -3.41
CA THR A 141 11.68 7.20 -3.38
C THR A 141 12.29 7.29 -4.78
N ILE A 142 11.57 6.80 -5.80
CA ILE A 142 11.97 6.90 -7.21
C ILE A 142 12.01 8.37 -7.64
N GLY A 143 11.03 9.19 -7.26
CA GLY A 143 11.00 10.62 -7.55
C GLY A 143 12.21 11.36 -6.96
N ASN A 144 12.58 11.03 -5.72
CA ASN A 144 13.79 11.59 -5.09
C ASN A 144 15.08 11.13 -5.80
N GLY A 145 15.12 9.91 -6.34
CA GLY A 145 16.24 9.42 -7.16
C GLY A 145 16.36 10.20 -8.48
N ALA A 146 15.27 10.30 -9.23
CA ALA A 146 15.22 11.04 -10.49
C ALA A 146 15.56 12.54 -10.33
N PHE A 147 15.15 13.14 -9.21
CA PHE A 147 15.50 14.52 -8.86
C PHE A 147 17.01 14.68 -8.63
N LYS A 148 17.66 13.72 -7.94
CA LYS A 148 19.12 13.71 -7.76
C LYS A 148 19.88 13.53 -9.08
N GLU A 149 19.29 12.81 -10.03
CA GLU A 149 19.83 12.59 -11.38
C GLU A 149 19.60 13.76 -12.35
N LYS A 150 19.01 14.88 -11.88
CA LYS A 150 18.66 16.07 -12.69
C LYS A 150 17.66 15.78 -13.83
N ASN A 151 16.89 14.69 -13.74
CA ASN A 151 15.79 14.40 -14.65
C ASN A 151 14.48 14.98 -14.09
N TYR A 152 14.33 16.30 -14.25
CA TYR A 152 13.28 17.08 -13.58
C TYR A 152 11.88 16.77 -14.12
N GLU A 153 11.70 16.49 -15.41
CA GLU A 153 10.38 16.16 -16.00
C GLU A 153 9.78 14.89 -15.40
N LYS A 154 10.59 13.83 -15.22
CA LYS A 154 10.13 12.59 -14.61
C LYS A 154 9.83 12.75 -13.11
N ALA A 155 10.60 13.59 -12.42
CA ALA A 155 10.37 13.90 -11.01
C ALA A 155 9.04 14.64 -10.80
N LEU A 156 8.71 15.62 -11.66
CA LEU A 156 7.44 16.35 -11.62
C LEU A 156 6.23 15.40 -11.72
N GLY A 157 6.19 14.53 -12.74
CA GLY A 157 5.08 13.59 -12.91
C GLY A 157 4.95 12.57 -11.78
N LEU A 158 6.05 12.22 -11.10
CA LEU A 158 6.02 11.35 -9.92
C LEU A 158 5.49 12.08 -8.68
N PHE A 159 5.82 13.35 -8.50
CA PHE A 159 5.28 14.16 -7.40
C PHE A 159 3.78 14.42 -7.56
N GLU A 160 3.29 14.68 -8.78
CA GLU A 160 1.86 14.82 -9.05
C GLU A 160 1.07 13.54 -8.73
N ARG A 161 1.62 12.37 -9.10
CA ARG A 161 1.02 11.07 -8.75
C ARG A 161 1.03 10.83 -7.25
N ALA A 162 2.13 11.13 -6.57
CA ALA A 162 2.24 11.00 -5.12
C ALA A 162 1.24 11.92 -4.39
N LEU A 163 0.99 13.12 -4.91
CA LEU A 163 -0.02 14.04 -4.40
C LEU A 163 -1.44 13.48 -4.55
N ALA A 164 -1.77 12.88 -5.70
CA ALA A 164 -3.06 12.24 -5.91
C ALA A 164 -3.30 11.08 -4.92
N ASP A 165 -2.27 10.25 -4.69
CA ASP A 165 -2.36 9.16 -3.71
C ASP A 165 -2.52 9.69 -2.27
N CYS A 166 -1.80 10.76 -1.92
CA CYS A 166 -1.97 11.42 -0.62
C CYS A 166 -3.36 12.03 -0.46
N GLU A 167 -3.93 12.64 -1.52
CA GLU A 167 -5.29 13.18 -1.50
C GLU A 167 -6.32 12.07 -1.22
N TRP A 168 -6.19 10.92 -1.86
CA TRP A 168 -7.01 9.75 -1.57
C TRP A 168 -6.86 9.26 -0.12
N ALA A 169 -5.63 9.22 0.39
CA ALA A 169 -5.37 8.85 1.78
C ALA A 169 -6.05 9.84 2.77
N LEU A 170 -6.05 11.14 2.45
CA LEU A 170 -6.69 12.19 3.25
C LEU A 170 -8.21 12.17 3.15
N LYS A 171 -8.79 11.77 2.02
CA LYS A 171 -10.23 11.53 1.88
C LYS A 171 -10.71 10.41 2.80
N VAL A 172 -9.88 9.37 2.98
CA VAL A 172 -10.19 8.23 3.86
C VAL A 172 -9.94 8.57 5.33
N ASN A 173 -8.79 9.20 5.63
CA ASN A 173 -8.46 9.67 6.96
C ASN A 173 -7.80 11.04 6.89
N ASN A 174 -8.57 12.07 7.25
CA ASN A 174 -8.12 13.45 7.16
C ASN A 174 -7.02 13.79 8.18
N THR A 175 -6.85 13.03 9.27
CA THR A 175 -5.79 13.24 10.27
C THR A 175 -4.50 12.49 9.95
N ASN A 176 -4.42 11.77 8.82
CA ASN A 176 -3.23 10.99 8.45
C ASN A 176 -1.99 11.89 8.31
N LEU A 177 -1.19 11.95 9.38
CA LEU A 177 0.00 12.79 9.47
C LEU A 177 1.01 12.49 8.36
N LYS A 178 1.20 11.22 8.03
CA LYS A 178 2.14 10.80 6.98
C LYS A 178 1.72 11.32 5.61
N ALA A 179 0.42 11.27 5.28
CA ALA A 179 -0.09 11.82 4.02
C ALA A 179 0.03 13.34 3.96
N LEU A 180 -0.21 14.05 5.07
CA LEU A 180 -0.04 15.51 5.16
C LEU A 180 1.43 15.92 4.94
N LEU A 181 2.37 15.28 5.64
CA LEU A 181 3.80 15.60 5.54
C LEU A 181 4.41 15.18 4.19
N ASN A 182 3.99 14.05 3.62
CA ASN A 182 4.40 13.66 2.27
C ASN A 182 3.86 14.64 1.21
N SER A 183 2.64 15.15 1.37
CA SER A 183 2.08 16.17 0.47
C SER A 183 2.88 17.47 0.56
N ALA A 184 3.15 17.95 1.78
CA ALA A 184 4.00 19.12 2.02
C ALA A 184 5.36 18.95 1.34
N LYS A 185 6.01 17.80 1.55
CA LYS A 185 7.30 17.50 0.91
C LYS A 185 7.22 17.57 -0.62
N CYS A 186 6.19 17.02 -1.23
CA CYS A 186 6.01 17.08 -2.69
C CYS A 186 5.87 18.54 -3.15
N TYR A 187 5.03 19.35 -2.50
CA TYR A 187 4.89 20.77 -2.85
C TYR A 187 6.18 21.56 -2.68
N LYS A 188 6.97 21.29 -1.64
CA LYS A 188 8.30 21.89 -1.47
C LYS A 188 9.24 21.54 -2.63
N GLN A 189 9.23 20.29 -3.10
CA GLN A 189 10.05 19.84 -4.25
C GLN A 189 9.54 20.40 -5.59
N LEU A 190 8.24 20.69 -5.70
CA LEU A 190 7.64 21.37 -6.84
C LEU A 190 7.88 22.91 -6.83
N GLY A 191 8.43 23.45 -5.73
CA GLY A 191 8.61 24.89 -5.55
C GLY A 191 7.35 25.66 -5.16
N ASP A 192 6.25 24.96 -4.87
CA ASP A 192 5.00 25.57 -4.39
C ASP A 192 5.07 25.77 -2.86
N GLU A 193 5.70 26.88 -2.46
CA GLU A 193 5.91 27.21 -1.04
C GLU A 193 4.58 27.50 -0.32
N ILE A 194 3.57 28.02 -1.03
CA ILE A 194 2.27 28.35 -0.45
C ILE A 194 1.59 27.05 0.00
N LYS A 195 1.45 26.08 -0.90
CA LYS A 195 0.84 24.79 -0.55
C LYS A 195 1.67 23.99 0.43
N TYR A 196 3.00 24.11 0.38
CA TYR A 196 3.86 23.52 1.39
C TYR A 196 3.47 23.99 2.79
N LYS A 197 3.43 25.32 3.02
CA LYS A 197 3.08 25.89 4.32
C LYS A 197 1.63 25.57 4.73
N GLU A 198 0.69 25.56 3.79
CA GLU A 198 -0.69 25.15 4.05
C GLU A 198 -0.78 23.71 4.59
N TYR A 199 -0.08 22.76 3.98
CA TYR A 199 -0.11 21.36 4.42
C TYR A 199 0.63 21.13 5.74
N ILE A 200 1.68 21.90 6.03
CA ILE A 200 2.33 21.90 7.35
C ILE A 200 1.36 22.41 8.42
N GLN A 201 0.68 23.52 8.15
CA GLN A 201 -0.30 24.08 9.08
C GLN A 201 -1.46 23.09 9.32
N LEU A 202 -1.95 22.46 8.25
CA LEU A 202 -2.99 21.44 8.31
C LEU A 202 -2.54 20.20 9.12
N ALA A 203 -1.27 19.82 9.04
CA ALA A 203 -0.69 18.77 9.87
C ALA A 203 -0.73 19.13 11.35
N LYS A 204 -0.35 20.36 11.72
CA LYS A 204 -0.37 20.84 13.11
C LYS A 204 -1.80 20.91 13.67
N GLU A 205 -2.75 21.41 12.87
CA GLU A 205 -4.15 21.52 13.27
C GLU A 205 -4.81 20.16 13.51
N ARG A 206 -4.54 19.19 12.63
CA ARG A 206 -5.16 17.86 12.71
C ARG A 206 -4.42 16.89 13.63
N ASN A 207 -3.16 17.18 13.95
CA ASN A 207 -2.32 16.36 14.83
C ASN A 207 -1.58 17.21 15.89
N PRO A 208 -2.28 17.89 16.80
CA PRO A 208 -1.64 18.83 17.74
C PRO A 208 -0.61 18.17 18.66
N HIS A 209 -0.79 16.89 18.98
CA HIS A 209 0.14 16.11 19.80
C HIS A 209 1.50 15.87 19.15
N PHE A 210 1.60 16.04 17.83
CA PHE A 210 2.83 15.83 17.05
C PHE A 210 3.52 17.13 16.65
N ASN A 211 3.10 18.30 17.17
CA ASN A 211 3.63 19.60 16.75
C ASN A 211 5.16 19.67 16.82
N LYS A 212 5.79 19.19 17.90
CA LYS A 212 7.26 19.15 18.02
C LYS A 212 7.92 18.42 16.87
N PHE A 213 7.39 17.25 16.50
CA PHE A 213 7.90 16.46 15.38
C PHE A 213 7.66 17.17 14.03
N ILE A 214 6.52 17.85 13.87
CA ILE A 214 6.20 18.60 12.65
C ILE A 214 7.12 19.81 12.50
N ASP A 215 7.43 20.50 13.60
CA ASP A 215 8.37 21.63 13.62
C ASP A 215 9.78 21.15 13.24
N GLU A 216 10.27 20.06 13.83
CA GLU A 216 11.55 19.42 13.46
C GLU A 216 11.58 19.00 11.98
N PHE A 217 10.46 18.47 11.46
CA PHE A 217 10.32 18.14 10.04
C PHE A 217 10.45 19.39 9.16
N GLU A 218 9.72 20.46 9.49
CA GLU A 218 9.71 21.73 8.76
C GLU A 218 11.12 22.35 8.71
N GLU A 219 11.82 22.40 9.85
CA GLU A 219 13.21 22.85 9.94
C GLU A 219 14.15 22.00 9.07
N SER A 220 13.99 20.68 9.09
CA SER A 220 14.81 19.77 8.27
C SER A 220 14.62 19.94 6.76
N MET A 221 13.44 20.44 6.36
CA MET A 221 13.10 20.68 4.95
C MET A 221 13.69 22.02 4.49
N ASP A 222 13.65 23.04 5.34
CA ASP A 222 14.21 24.37 5.03
C ASP A 222 15.75 24.37 5.05
N MET A 223 16.40 23.56 5.90
CA MET A 223 17.88 23.40 5.87
C MET A 223 18.40 22.74 4.59
N ARG A 224 17.61 21.87 3.94
CA ARG A 224 18.03 21.14 2.74
C ARG A 224 18.11 22.02 1.49
N VAL A 225 17.40 23.15 1.46
CA VAL A 225 17.42 24.09 0.32
C VAL A 225 18.74 24.89 0.27
N ASN A 226 19.37 25.14 1.42
CA ASN A 226 20.58 25.98 1.50
C ASN A 226 21.88 25.31 0.99
N TYR A 227 21.86 24.01 0.68
CA TYR A 227 23.01 23.27 0.15
C TYR A 227 22.96 23.01 -1.37
N GLN A 228 21.96 23.57 -2.07
CA GLN A 228 21.76 23.38 -3.50
C GLN A 228 21.91 24.67 -4.32
N ALA A 229 22.41 25.75 -3.72
CA ALA A 229 22.80 26.99 -4.39
C ALA A 229 24.29 27.02 -4.73
#